data_AF-A0A9Q8RHF2-F1
#
_entry.id   AF-A0A9Q8RHF2-F1
#
_cell.length_a   1.000
_cell.length_b   1.000
_cell.length_c   1.000
_cell.angle_alpha   90.00
_cell.angle_beta   90.00
_cell.angle_gamma   90.00
#
_symmetry.space_group_name_H-M   'P 1'
#
loop_
_entity.id
_entity.type
_entity.pdbx_description
1 polymer ?
#
loop_
_entity_poly.entity_id
_entity_poly.type
_entity_poly.pdbx_seq_one_letter_code
_entity_poly.pdbx_strand_id
1 'polypeptide(L)'
;MDQQVLELTRKAVVRATIDRLRTTYSDLLVIKGYDGIPDFFEFNLYSPSNKEERDNALESLYEKLKTVAGKSMTENIHQIILLNRLTDSLDYDTAKIVIENNLIEDGKISRNNLYAAMGEANRFDERKSQIQMVCNTLRFFFSLSKLPMIKLVMAPIKVAASMVGANSLVETMEAGYELSSKIKNLNPFIDAFLDREIRLIVKLETGHPVGELAN
;
A
#
# COMPACT_ATOMS: atom_id res chain seq x y z
N MET A 1 1.71 24.28 11.79
CA MET A 1 0.74 23.20 12.00
C MET A 1 1.28 22.27 13.07
N ASP A 2 0.46 21.88 14.04
CA ASP A 2 0.84 20.95 15.12
C ASP A 2 1.17 19.56 14.53
N GLN A 3 2.34 19.01 14.86
CA GLN A 3 2.80 17.71 14.38
C GLN A 3 1.90 16.56 14.85
N GLN A 4 1.37 16.64 16.07
CA GLN A 4 0.49 15.62 16.60
C GLN A 4 -0.85 15.61 15.85
N VAL A 5 -1.39 16.80 15.56
CA VAL A 5 -2.62 16.95 14.76
C VAL A 5 -2.40 16.41 13.35
N LEU A 6 -1.28 16.75 12.71
CA LEU A 6 -0.95 16.26 11.38
C LEU A 6 -0.91 14.72 11.32
N GLU A 7 -0.23 14.08 12.27
CA GLU A 7 -0.10 12.62 12.28
C GLU A 7 -1.45 11.93 12.55
N LEU A 8 -2.28 12.48 13.44
CA LEU A 8 -3.64 11.97 13.66
C LEU A 8 -4.51 12.10 12.42
N THR A 9 -4.43 13.23 11.72
CA THR A 9 -5.17 13.43 10.46
C THR A 9 -4.64 12.52 9.35
N ARG A 10 -3.32 12.32 9.24
CA ARG A 10 -2.74 11.36 8.29
C ARG A 10 -3.29 9.95 8.53
N LYS A 11 -3.38 9.50 9.79
CA LYS A 11 -4.03 8.23 10.13
C LYS A 11 -5.52 8.19 9.73
N ALA A 12 -6.23 9.30 9.82
CA ALA A 12 -7.61 9.39 9.34
C ALA A 12 -7.71 9.30 7.81
N VAL A 13 -6.78 9.94 7.07
CA VAL A 13 -6.66 9.82 5.60
C VAL A 13 -6.41 8.38 5.17
N VAL A 14 -5.51 7.69 5.87
CA VAL A 14 -5.21 6.27 5.66
C VAL A 14 -6.47 5.42 5.84
N ARG A 15 -7.21 5.61 6.94
CA ARG A 15 -8.46 4.87 7.20
C ARG A 15 -9.52 5.12 6.13
N ALA A 16 -9.75 6.38 5.76
CA ALA A 16 -10.71 6.74 4.71
C ALA A 16 -10.33 6.14 3.35
N THR A 17 -9.02 6.05 3.06
CA THR A 17 -8.50 5.39 1.86
C THR A 17 -8.79 3.88 1.88
N ILE A 18 -8.56 3.20 3.01
CA ILE A 18 -8.86 1.77 3.16
C ILE A 18 -10.36 1.50 2.98
N ASP A 19 -11.22 2.29 3.63
CA ASP A 19 -12.69 2.16 3.52
C ASP A 19 -13.17 2.35 2.08
N ARG A 20 -12.58 3.33 1.38
CA ARG A 20 -12.84 3.54 -0.05
C ARG A 20 -12.42 2.33 -0.87
N LEU A 21 -11.18 1.85 -0.73
CA LEU A 21 -10.67 0.69 -1.48
C LEU A 21 -11.56 -0.54 -1.24
N ARG A 22 -11.93 -0.82 0.02
CA ARG A 22 -12.81 -1.95 0.36
C ARG A 22 -14.15 -1.88 -0.37
N THR A 23 -14.71 -0.68 -0.54
CA THR A 23 -15.95 -0.49 -1.29
C THR A 23 -15.74 -0.63 -2.79
N THR A 24 -14.70 0.03 -3.33
CA THR A 24 -14.38 0.10 -4.78
C THR A 24 -14.02 -1.26 -5.39
N TYR A 25 -13.48 -2.19 -4.60
CA TYR A 25 -13.06 -3.52 -5.08
C TYR A 25 -13.92 -4.65 -4.54
N SER A 26 -15.09 -4.33 -3.95
CA SER A 26 -15.97 -5.32 -3.32
C SER A 26 -16.49 -6.37 -4.30
N ASP A 27 -16.67 -6.01 -5.58
CA ASP A 27 -17.04 -6.90 -6.67
C ASP A 27 -15.99 -7.99 -6.95
N LEU A 28 -14.70 -7.71 -6.70
CA LEU A 28 -13.62 -8.68 -6.91
C LEU A 28 -13.52 -9.68 -5.76
N LEU A 29 -14.06 -9.38 -4.57
CA LEU A 29 -13.97 -10.25 -3.40
C LEU A 29 -14.80 -11.54 -3.55
N VAL A 30 -15.67 -11.61 -4.56
CA VAL A 30 -16.39 -12.84 -4.93
C VAL A 30 -15.48 -13.87 -5.62
N ILE A 31 -14.30 -13.45 -6.10
CA ILE A 31 -13.33 -14.33 -6.74
C ILE A 31 -12.65 -15.17 -5.67
N LYS A 32 -12.65 -16.50 -5.85
CA LYS A 32 -12.07 -17.44 -4.89
C LYS A 32 -10.61 -17.09 -4.56
N GLY A 33 -10.33 -16.87 -3.27
CA GLY A 33 -9.02 -16.55 -2.72
C GLY A 33 -8.73 -15.05 -2.59
N TYR A 34 -9.61 -14.16 -3.05
CA TYR A 34 -9.45 -12.71 -2.92
C TYR A 34 -10.00 -12.17 -1.58
N ASP A 35 -10.76 -12.98 -0.85
CA ASP A 35 -11.41 -12.65 0.42
C ASP A 35 -10.44 -12.16 1.50
N GLY A 36 -9.20 -12.66 1.51
CA GLY A 36 -8.16 -12.23 2.45
C GLY A 36 -7.37 -10.97 2.04
N ILE A 37 -7.56 -10.45 0.82
CA ILE A 37 -6.81 -9.28 0.33
C ILE A 37 -7.08 -8.02 1.17
N PRO A 38 -8.34 -7.65 1.49
CA PRO A 38 -8.62 -6.43 2.25
C PRO A 38 -7.94 -6.42 3.62
N ASP A 39 -8.05 -7.52 4.37
CA ASP A 39 -7.50 -7.62 5.71
C ASP A 39 -5.97 -7.66 5.69
N PHE A 40 -5.38 -8.33 4.71
CA PHE A 40 -3.94 -8.27 4.53
C PHE A 40 -3.47 -6.84 4.25
N PHE A 41 -4.13 -6.13 3.35
CA PHE A 41 -3.77 -4.75 3.02
C PHE A 41 -3.89 -3.82 4.23
N GLU A 42 -5.01 -3.87 4.95
CA GLU A 42 -5.27 -3.04 6.11
C GLU A 42 -4.28 -3.30 7.25
N PHE A 43 -4.18 -4.55 7.70
CA PHE A 43 -3.44 -4.89 8.93
C PHE A 43 -1.95 -5.12 8.72
N ASN A 44 -1.51 -5.44 7.50
CA ASN A 44 -0.11 -5.80 7.24
C ASN A 44 0.67 -4.79 6.39
N LEU A 45 -0.01 -3.98 5.57
CA LEU A 45 0.66 -3.04 4.66
C LEU A 45 0.40 -1.57 5.02
N TYR A 46 -0.86 -1.17 5.17
CA TYR A 46 -1.22 0.25 5.20
C TYR A 46 -1.28 0.84 6.61
N SER A 47 -1.76 0.09 7.61
CA SER A 47 -1.81 0.53 9.01
C SER A 47 -1.38 -0.54 10.01
N PRO A 48 -0.19 -1.16 9.86
CA PRO A 48 0.30 -2.07 10.88
C PRO A 48 0.50 -1.33 12.20
N SER A 49 0.19 -1.99 13.32
CA SER A 49 0.30 -1.41 14.67
C SER A 49 1.72 -0.92 15.01
N ASN A 50 2.73 -1.44 14.32
CA ASN A 50 4.15 -1.11 14.47
C ASN A 50 4.78 -0.47 13.22
N LYS A 51 4.03 0.34 12.45
CA LYS A 51 4.51 0.94 11.18
C LYS A 51 5.87 1.62 11.28
N GLU A 52 6.08 2.48 12.27
CA GLU A 52 7.34 3.24 12.43
C GLU A 52 8.55 2.32 12.71
N GLU A 53 8.36 1.31 13.56
CA GLU A 53 9.37 0.27 13.82
C GLU A 53 9.69 -0.50 12.52
N ARG A 54 8.66 -0.85 11.76
CA ARG A 54 8.80 -1.57 10.49
C ARG A 54 9.52 -0.78 9.42
N ASP A 55 9.25 0.53 9.30
CA ASP A 55 9.91 1.37 8.31
C ASP A 55 11.42 1.47 8.60
N ASN A 56 11.80 1.64 9.87
CA ASN A 56 13.20 1.64 10.29
C ASN A 56 13.89 0.28 10.08
N ALA A 57 13.18 -0.80 10.35
CA ALA A 57 13.66 -2.16 10.12
C ALA A 57 13.85 -2.47 8.63
N LEU A 58 13.07 -1.85 7.74
CA LEU A 58 13.12 -2.10 6.29
C LEU A 58 14.42 -1.58 5.67
N GLU A 59 14.88 -0.40 6.09
CA GLU A 59 16.16 0.17 5.64
C GLU A 59 17.33 -0.71 6.09
N SER A 60 17.32 -1.12 7.36
CA SER A 60 18.34 -2.00 7.95
C SER A 60 18.38 -3.36 7.25
N LEU A 61 17.21 -3.92 6.93
CA LEU A 61 17.08 -5.16 6.18
C LEU A 61 17.62 -5.00 4.75
N TYR A 62 17.31 -3.89 4.07
CA TYR A 62 17.82 -3.61 2.73
C TYR A 62 19.35 -3.57 2.67
N GLU A 63 19.99 -2.83 3.58
CA GLU A 63 21.46 -2.79 3.66
C GLU A 63 22.05 -4.18 3.90
N LYS A 64 21.40 -5.00 4.74
CA LYS A 64 21.86 -6.37 4.96
C LYS A 64 21.69 -7.24 3.72
N LEU A 65 20.56 -7.14 3.02
CA LEU A 65 20.26 -7.93 1.82
C LEU A 65 21.23 -7.68 0.67
N LYS A 66 21.80 -6.47 0.54
CA LYS A 66 22.89 -6.20 -0.43
C LYS A 66 24.06 -7.17 -0.31
N THR A 67 24.29 -7.72 0.88
CA THR A 67 25.41 -8.62 1.17
C THR A 67 25.07 -10.12 1.06
N VAL A 68 23.79 -10.49 1.08
CA VAL A 68 23.35 -11.90 1.20
C VAL A 68 22.29 -12.35 0.19
N ALA A 69 21.68 -11.43 -0.55
CA ALA A 69 20.62 -11.72 -1.52
C ALA A 69 21.02 -11.34 -2.94
N GLY A 70 20.37 -11.92 -3.94
CA GLY A 70 20.60 -11.58 -5.34
C GLY A 70 20.15 -10.16 -5.68
N LYS A 71 20.74 -9.58 -6.75
CA LYS A 71 20.45 -8.22 -7.22
C LYS A 71 18.95 -7.95 -7.41
N SER A 72 18.23 -8.91 -8.00
CA SER A 72 16.78 -8.79 -8.23
C SER A 72 15.99 -8.63 -6.93
N MET A 73 16.27 -9.45 -5.91
CA MET A 73 15.57 -9.37 -4.60
C MET A 73 15.88 -8.04 -3.91
N THR A 74 17.15 -7.63 -3.92
CA THR A 74 17.60 -6.37 -3.32
C THR A 74 16.92 -5.16 -3.94
N GLU A 75 16.82 -5.12 -5.28
CA GLU A 75 16.14 -4.04 -5.99
C GLU A 75 14.65 -4.00 -5.65
N ASN A 76 13.97 -5.15 -5.58
CA ASN A 76 12.54 -5.17 -5.25
C ASN A 76 12.26 -4.67 -3.82
N ILE A 77 13.12 -4.99 -2.85
CA ILE A 77 13.01 -4.43 -1.49
C ILE A 77 13.23 -2.91 -1.50
N HIS A 78 14.20 -2.42 -2.27
CA HIS A 78 14.42 -0.99 -2.44
C HIS A 78 13.17 -0.29 -3.03
N GLN A 79 12.55 -0.87 -4.06
CA GLN A 79 11.33 -0.32 -4.65
C GLN A 79 10.17 -0.24 -3.64
N ILE A 80 10.08 -1.17 -2.69
CA ILE A 80 9.09 -1.12 -1.60
C ILE A 80 9.38 0.03 -0.63
N ILE A 81 10.65 0.27 -0.28
CA ILE A 81 11.04 1.43 0.52
C ILE A 81 10.61 2.73 -0.16
N LEU A 82 10.86 2.85 -1.46
CA LEU A 82 10.46 4.02 -2.25
C LEU A 82 8.93 4.17 -2.31
N LEU A 83 8.20 3.07 -2.49
CA LEU A 83 6.74 3.07 -2.49
C LEU A 83 6.17 3.54 -1.15
N ASN A 84 6.71 3.06 -0.02
CA ASN A 84 6.26 3.49 1.31
C ASN A 84 6.49 4.98 1.53
N ARG A 85 7.69 5.48 1.22
CA ARG A 85 8.02 6.91 1.35
C ARG A 85 7.11 7.78 0.50
N LEU A 86 6.85 7.36 -0.75
CA LEU A 86 5.94 8.08 -1.64
C LEU A 86 4.51 8.08 -1.10
N THR A 87 4.03 6.93 -0.62
CA THR A 87 2.69 6.78 -0.04
C THR A 87 2.51 7.68 1.18
N ASP A 88 3.44 7.63 2.13
CA ASP A 88 3.37 8.47 3.33
C ASP A 88 3.40 9.96 2.97
N SER A 89 4.25 10.35 2.01
CA SER A 89 4.32 11.74 1.55
C SER A 89 3.00 12.22 0.93
N LEU A 90 2.35 11.39 0.12
CA LEU A 90 1.04 11.69 -0.46
C LEU A 90 -0.05 11.79 0.61
N ASP A 91 -0.03 10.91 1.61
CA ASP A 91 -0.99 10.92 2.72
C ASP A 91 -0.81 12.15 3.62
N TYR A 92 0.43 12.56 3.88
CA TYR A 92 0.73 13.77 4.65
C TYR A 92 0.25 15.04 3.92
N ASP A 93 0.47 15.15 2.62
CA ASP A 93 0.00 16.32 1.86
C ASP A 93 -1.53 16.33 1.76
N THR A 94 -2.16 15.17 1.59
CA THR A 94 -3.63 15.06 1.67
C THR A 94 -4.13 15.48 3.06
N ALA A 95 -3.44 15.08 4.13
CA ALA A 95 -3.80 15.44 5.51
C ALA A 95 -3.68 16.95 5.79
N LYS A 96 -2.69 17.64 5.20
CA LYS A 96 -2.58 19.10 5.26
C LYS A 96 -3.84 19.77 4.71
N ILE A 97 -4.27 19.37 3.52
CA ILE A 97 -5.49 19.92 2.91
C ILE A 97 -6.73 19.63 3.76
N VAL A 98 -6.83 18.42 4.33
CA VAL A 98 -7.93 18.07 5.24
C VAL A 98 -8.00 19.01 6.45
N ILE A 99 -6.85 19.37 7.02
CA ILE A 99 -6.78 20.30 8.16
C ILE A 99 -7.13 21.72 7.71
N GLU A 100 -6.52 22.19 6.63
CA GLU A 100 -6.68 23.56 6.12
C GLU A 100 -8.14 23.87 5.74
N ASN A 101 -8.84 22.88 5.19
CA ASN A 101 -10.22 23.02 4.73
C ASN A 101 -11.27 22.43 5.68
N ASN A 102 -10.86 22.03 6.89
CA ASN A 102 -11.72 21.46 7.93
C ASN A 102 -12.63 20.31 7.42
N LEU A 103 -12.02 19.36 6.71
CA LEU A 103 -12.72 18.29 5.98
C LEU A 103 -13.02 17.05 6.84
N ILE A 104 -12.92 17.16 8.16
CA ILE A 104 -13.26 16.10 9.12
C ILE A 104 -14.65 16.38 9.68
N GLU A 105 -15.56 15.43 9.50
CA GLU A 105 -16.93 15.47 9.99
C GLU A 105 -17.16 14.26 10.92
N ASP A 106 -17.62 14.50 12.15
CA ASP A 106 -17.83 13.46 13.18
C ASP A 106 -16.62 12.52 13.38
N GLY A 107 -15.41 13.10 13.30
CA GLY A 107 -14.15 12.38 13.45
C GLY A 107 -13.77 11.50 12.26
N LYS A 108 -14.44 11.65 11.11
CA LYS A 108 -14.20 10.88 9.88
C LYS A 108 -14.00 11.79 8.68
N ILE A 109 -13.29 11.28 7.68
CA ILE A 109 -13.16 11.93 6.37
C ILE A 109 -14.11 11.18 5.44
N SER A 110 -15.13 11.87 4.94
CA SER A 110 -16.04 11.29 3.95
C SER A 110 -15.30 11.01 2.64
N ARG A 111 -15.85 10.13 1.78
CA ARG A 111 -15.23 9.85 0.46
C ARG A 111 -15.08 11.12 -0.39
N ASN A 112 -16.08 12.00 -0.36
CA ASN A 112 -16.04 13.25 -1.11
C ASN A 112 -14.96 14.19 -0.55
N ASN A 113 -14.83 14.28 0.77
CA ASN A 113 -13.81 15.07 1.44
C ASN A 113 -12.40 14.54 1.15
N LEU A 114 -12.22 13.21 1.13
CA LEU A 114 -10.96 12.58 0.72
C LEU A 114 -10.61 12.95 -0.72
N TYR A 115 -11.57 12.87 -1.65
CA TYR A 115 -11.36 13.24 -3.05
C TYR A 115 -11.06 14.72 -3.24
N ALA A 116 -11.78 15.61 -2.55
CA ALA A 116 -11.50 17.05 -2.56
C ALA A 116 -10.07 17.31 -2.09
N ALA A 117 -9.67 16.73 -0.95
CA ALA A 117 -8.33 16.89 -0.41
C ALA A 117 -7.23 16.35 -1.34
N MET A 118 -7.46 15.19 -1.95
CA MET A 118 -6.54 14.60 -2.93
C MET A 118 -6.42 15.46 -4.19
N GLY A 119 -7.52 16.04 -4.67
CA GLY A 119 -7.55 16.92 -5.84
C GLY A 119 -6.77 18.20 -5.59
N GLU A 120 -6.98 18.85 -4.45
CA GLU A 120 -6.33 20.10 -4.09
C GLU A 120 -4.86 19.93 -3.68
N ALA A 121 -4.47 18.77 -3.14
CA ALA A 121 -3.06 18.43 -2.96
C ALA A 121 -2.29 18.42 -4.30
N ASN A 122 -2.99 18.17 -5.43
CA ASN A 122 -2.47 18.33 -6.79
C ASN A 122 -1.17 17.55 -7.09
N ARG A 123 -1.05 16.33 -6.54
CA ARG A 123 0.10 15.42 -6.73
C ARG A 123 -0.20 14.24 -7.65
N PHE A 124 -0.84 14.53 -8.78
CA PHE A 124 -1.43 13.51 -9.65
C PHE A 124 -0.39 12.59 -10.29
N ASP A 125 0.72 13.12 -10.78
CA ASP A 125 1.77 12.31 -11.43
C ASP A 125 2.50 11.39 -10.46
N GLU A 126 2.75 11.86 -9.24
CA GLU A 126 3.25 11.01 -8.16
C GLU A 126 2.26 9.93 -7.79
N ARG A 127 0.95 10.22 -7.80
CA ARG A 127 -0.07 9.22 -7.50
C ARG A 127 -0.21 8.17 -8.61
N LYS A 128 -0.13 8.56 -9.88
CA LYS A 128 -0.03 7.63 -11.03
C LYS A 128 1.21 6.72 -10.87
N SER A 129 2.34 7.30 -10.48
CA SER A 129 3.58 6.55 -10.22
C SER A 129 3.43 5.57 -9.05
N GLN A 130 2.83 6.01 -7.94
CA GLN A 130 2.50 5.16 -6.79
C GLN A 130 1.63 3.97 -7.21
N ILE A 131 0.57 4.20 -7.98
CA ILE A 131 -0.33 3.13 -8.48
C ILE A 131 0.48 2.10 -9.28
N GLN A 132 1.35 2.55 -10.19
CA GLN A 132 2.19 1.64 -10.96
C GLN A 132 3.16 0.84 -10.08
N MET A 133 3.76 1.49 -9.08
CA MET A 133 4.63 0.83 -8.10
C MET A 133 3.88 -0.25 -7.31
N VAL A 134 2.65 0.03 -6.85
CA VAL A 134 1.79 -0.97 -6.19
C VAL A 134 1.54 -2.17 -7.11
N CYS A 135 1.17 -1.93 -8.38
CA CYS A 135 0.97 -3.01 -9.35
C CYS A 135 2.22 -3.87 -9.54
N ASN A 136 3.39 -3.23 -9.67
CA ASN A 136 4.66 -3.93 -9.85
C ASN A 136 5.01 -4.78 -8.63
N THR A 137 4.85 -4.22 -7.42
CA THR A 137 5.06 -4.93 -6.15
C THR A 137 4.12 -6.13 -6.02
N LEU A 138 2.83 -5.97 -6.34
CA LEU A 138 1.86 -7.07 -6.31
C LEU A 138 2.24 -8.18 -7.30
N ARG A 139 2.61 -7.85 -8.54
CA ARG A 139 3.06 -8.85 -9.54
C ARG A 139 4.31 -9.59 -9.08
N PHE A 140 5.29 -8.87 -8.52
CA PHE A 140 6.51 -9.46 -8.00
C PHE A 140 6.24 -10.49 -6.90
N PHE A 141 5.54 -10.09 -5.84
CA PHE A 141 5.25 -11.00 -4.72
C PHE A 141 4.36 -12.17 -5.13
N PHE A 142 3.40 -11.95 -6.01
CA PHE A 142 2.59 -13.03 -6.55
C PHE A 142 3.42 -14.03 -7.37
N SER A 143 4.38 -13.55 -8.17
CA SER A 143 5.29 -14.44 -8.91
C SER A 143 6.16 -15.28 -7.96
N LEU A 144 6.64 -14.68 -6.87
CA LEU A 144 7.42 -15.39 -5.85
C LEU A 144 6.58 -16.48 -5.17
N SER A 145 5.30 -16.23 -4.91
CA SER A 145 4.45 -17.23 -4.25
C SER A 145 4.12 -18.46 -5.09
N LYS A 146 4.44 -18.43 -6.39
CA LYS A 146 4.33 -19.59 -7.29
C LYS A 146 5.63 -20.37 -7.44
N LEU A 147 6.73 -19.91 -6.84
CA LEU A 147 7.99 -20.65 -6.89
C LEU A 147 7.90 -21.91 -6.02
N PRO A 148 8.25 -23.09 -6.57
CA PRO A 148 8.43 -24.28 -5.75
C PRO A 148 9.56 -24.02 -4.74
N MET A 149 9.41 -24.56 -3.53
CA MET A 149 10.42 -24.44 -2.47
C MET A 149 10.74 -23.00 -2.05
N ILE A 150 9.76 -22.08 -2.06
CA ILE A 150 9.93 -20.68 -1.62
C ILE A 150 10.62 -20.54 -0.24
N LYS A 151 10.42 -21.51 0.66
CA LYS A 151 11.04 -21.52 1.99
C LYS A 151 12.58 -21.48 1.91
N LEU A 152 13.15 -22.07 0.85
CA LEU A 152 14.58 -22.07 0.60
C LEU A 152 15.06 -20.68 0.13
N VAL A 153 14.24 -19.98 -0.65
CA VAL A 153 14.49 -18.59 -1.08
C VAL A 153 14.34 -17.61 0.09
N MET A 154 13.43 -17.87 1.02
CA MET A 154 13.21 -17.00 2.19
C MET A 154 14.24 -17.20 3.31
N ALA A 155 14.96 -18.32 3.33
CA ALA A 155 15.90 -18.63 4.42
C ALA A 155 16.99 -17.55 4.61
N PRO A 156 17.68 -17.05 3.57
CA PRO A 156 18.66 -15.97 3.72
C PRO A 156 18.02 -14.66 4.22
N ILE A 157 16.79 -14.38 3.81
CA ILE A 157 16.04 -13.18 4.23
C ILE A 157 15.70 -13.27 5.72
N LYS A 158 15.25 -14.44 6.19
CA LYS A 158 15.00 -14.71 7.63
C LYS A 158 16.24 -14.49 8.48
N VAL A 159 17.38 -15.03 8.02
CA VAL A 159 18.65 -14.86 8.73
C VAL A 159 19.04 -13.38 8.79
N ALA A 160 18.99 -12.69 7.65
CA ALA A 160 19.28 -11.26 7.59
C ALA A 160 18.37 -10.43 8.50
N ALA A 161 17.07 -10.73 8.49
CA ALA A 161 16.08 -10.04 9.30
C ALA A 161 16.32 -10.23 10.80
N SER A 162 16.61 -11.47 11.23
CA SER A 162 16.94 -11.76 12.63
C SER A 162 18.17 -10.97 13.12
N MET A 163 19.18 -10.80 12.25
CA MET A 163 20.38 -10.02 12.58
C MET A 163 20.12 -8.52 12.79
N VAL A 164 19.04 -7.98 12.24
CA VAL A 164 18.72 -6.54 12.30
C VAL A 164 17.40 -6.25 13.03
N GLY A 165 16.83 -7.24 13.72
CA GLY A 165 15.56 -7.09 14.44
C GLY A 165 14.32 -6.96 13.55
N ALA A 166 14.42 -7.29 12.25
CA ALA A 166 13.36 -7.14 11.26
C ALA A 166 12.43 -8.37 11.14
N ASN A 167 12.28 -9.18 12.19
CA ASN A 167 11.50 -10.43 12.12
C ASN A 167 10.03 -10.19 11.75
N SER A 168 9.43 -9.11 12.25
CA SER A 168 8.04 -8.72 11.95
C SER A 168 7.80 -8.43 10.45
N LEU A 169 8.83 -7.97 9.73
CA LEU A 169 8.76 -7.79 8.27
C LEU A 169 8.70 -9.13 7.56
N VAL A 170 9.44 -10.13 8.05
CA VAL A 170 9.42 -11.47 7.46
C VAL A 170 8.11 -12.17 7.74
N GLU A 171 7.57 -12.04 8.96
CA GLU A 171 6.24 -12.56 9.30
C GLU A 171 5.15 -12.00 8.36
N THR A 172 5.24 -10.70 8.05
CA THR A 172 4.34 -10.08 7.07
C THR A 172 4.53 -10.64 5.65
N MET A 173 5.77 -10.85 5.22
CA MET A 173 6.05 -11.49 3.93
C MET A 173 5.50 -12.91 3.88
N GLU A 174 5.58 -13.67 4.97
CA GLU A 174 5.02 -15.01 5.08
C GLU A 174 3.49 -15.02 5.03
N ALA A 175 2.84 -14.09 5.74
CA ALA A 175 1.38 -13.92 5.66
C ALA A 175 0.93 -13.59 4.22
N GLY A 176 1.70 -12.74 3.51
CA GLY A 176 1.44 -12.43 2.10
C GLY A 176 1.64 -13.62 1.17
N TYR A 177 2.65 -14.46 1.46
CA TYR A 177 2.85 -15.72 0.76
C TYR A 177 1.68 -16.69 0.97
N GLU A 178 1.27 -16.90 2.22
CA GLU A 178 0.15 -17.77 2.55
C GLU A 178 -1.15 -17.34 1.87
N LEU A 179 -1.45 -16.03 1.88
CA LEU A 179 -2.59 -15.47 1.17
C LEU A 179 -2.49 -15.73 -0.34
N SER A 180 -1.36 -15.35 -0.96
CA SER A 180 -1.19 -15.46 -2.41
C SER A 180 -1.11 -16.90 -2.92
N SER A 181 -0.77 -17.86 -2.06
CA SER A 181 -0.84 -19.30 -2.38
C SER A 181 -2.28 -19.76 -2.69
N LYS A 182 -3.29 -19.14 -2.06
CA LYS A 182 -4.72 -19.43 -2.25
C LYS A 182 -5.28 -18.79 -3.52
N ILE A 183 -4.56 -17.82 -4.09
CA ILE A 183 -4.96 -17.07 -5.28
C ILE A 183 -4.49 -17.79 -6.55
N LYS A 184 -5.42 -18.16 -7.43
CA LYS A 184 -5.06 -18.79 -8.71
C LYS A 184 -4.42 -17.80 -9.69
N ASN A 185 -5.00 -16.61 -9.80
CA ASN A 185 -4.56 -15.56 -10.70
C ASN A 185 -4.82 -14.19 -10.05
N LEU A 186 -3.78 -13.36 -9.89
CA LEU A 186 -3.89 -12.02 -9.32
C LEU A 186 -4.09 -10.93 -10.38
N ASN A 187 -3.89 -11.23 -11.67
CA ASN A 187 -4.00 -10.22 -12.73
C ASN A 187 -5.36 -9.50 -12.76
N PRO A 188 -6.53 -10.17 -12.60
CA PRO A 188 -7.80 -9.47 -12.55
C PRO A 188 -7.86 -8.36 -11.50
N PHE A 189 -7.29 -8.61 -10.31
CA PHE A 189 -7.18 -7.59 -9.27
C PHE A 189 -6.27 -6.44 -9.67
N ILE A 190 -5.06 -6.76 -10.16
CA ILE A 190 -4.06 -5.74 -10.50
C ILE A 190 -4.54 -4.86 -11.65
N ASP A 191 -5.17 -5.46 -12.65
CA ASP A 191 -5.64 -4.74 -13.84
C ASP A 191 -6.83 -3.85 -13.46
N ALA A 192 -7.77 -4.33 -12.64
CA ALA A 192 -8.86 -3.52 -12.11
C ALA A 192 -8.35 -2.38 -11.20
N PHE A 193 -7.35 -2.65 -10.34
CA PHE A 193 -6.73 -1.64 -9.49
C PHE A 193 -6.09 -0.52 -10.32
N LEU A 194 -5.25 -0.90 -11.29
CA LEU A 194 -4.59 0.07 -12.17
C LEU A 194 -5.62 0.93 -12.90
N ASP A 195 -6.60 0.30 -13.52
CA ASP A 195 -7.61 0.96 -14.33
C ASP A 195 -8.53 1.89 -13.51
N ARG A 196 -9.07 1.40 -12.39
CA ARG A 196 -10.00 2.19 -11.54
C ARG A 196 -9.28 3.35 -10.85
N GLU A 197 -8.08 3.13 -10.31
CA GLU A 197 -7.32 4.21 -9.65
C GLU A 197 -6.82 5.26 -10.64
N ILE A 198 -6.35 4.87 -11.84
CA ILE A 198 -5.96 5.85 -12.85
C ILE A 198 -7.16 6.69 -13.30
N ARG A 199 -8.34 6.08 -13.52
CA ARG A 199 -9.56 6.84 -13.81
C ARG A 199 -9.93 7.83 -12.72
N LEU A 200 -9.81 7.43 -11.45
CA LEU A 200 -10.01 8.31 -10.31
C LEU A 200 -9.08 9.53 -10.39
N ILE A 201 -7.78 9.29 -10.57
CA ILE A 201 -6.78 10.36 -10.62
C ILE A 201 -7.01 11.30 -11.80
N VAL A 202 -7.33 10.78 -12.98
CA VAL A 202 -7.64 11.61 -14.17
C VAL A 202 -8.89 12.47 -13.94
N LYS A 203 -9.93 11.95 -13.29
CA LYS A 203 -11.12 12.76 -12.96
C LYS A 203 -10.79 13.89 -12.00
N LEU A 204 -10.00 13.61 -10.95
CA LEU A 204 -9.56 14.63 -10.01
C LEU A 204 -8.71 15.71 -10.69
N GLU A 205 -7.76 15.30 -11.53
CA GLU A 205 -6.87 16.20 -12.29
C GLU A 205 -7.61 17.12 -13.24
N THR A 206 -8.68 16.62 -13.87
CA THR A 206 -9.48 17.38 -14.83
C THR A 206 -10.68 18.10 -14.21
N GLY A 207 -10.86 18.02 -12.88
CA GLY A 207 -11.97 18.64 -12.16
C GLY A 207 -13.35 18.02 -12.48
N HIS A 208 -13.39 16.83 -13.09
CA HIS A 208 -14.66 16.15 -13.37
C HIS A 208 -15.23 15.54 -12.08
N PRO A 209 -16.57 15.54 -11.92
CA PRO A 209 -17.20 14.88 -10.78
C PRO A 209 -16.78 13.41 -10.69
N VAL A 210 -16.28 13.02 -9.52
CA VAL A 210 -15.90 11.63 -9.20
C VAL A 210 -17.11 10.80 -8.78
N GLY A 211 -18.33 11.22 -9.15
CA GLY A 211 -19.57 10.46 -8.89
C GLY A 211 -19.37 8.97 -9.18
N GLU A 212 -20.01 8.13 -8.36
CA GLU A 212 -19.71 6.70 -8.15
C GLU A 212 -18.98 6.10 -9.35
N LEU A 213 -17.65 5.97 -9.23
CA LEU A 213 -16.87 5.19 -10.16
C LEU A 213 -17.50 3.81 -10.17
N ALA A 214 -18.29 3.51 -11.21
CA ALA A 214 -18.96 2.25 -11.35
C ALA A 214 -17.93 1.13 -11.19
N ASN A 215 -18.24 0.18 -10.30
CA ASN A 215 -17.46 -1.04 -10.14
C ASN A 215 -17.31 -1.73 -11.50
#